data_AF-A0A7R9FCN0-F1
#
_entry.id   AF-A0A7R9FCN0-F1
#
_cell.length_a   1.000
_cell.length_b   1.000
_cell.length_c   1.000
_cell.angle_alpha   90.00
_cell.angle_beta   90.00
_cell.angle_gamma   90.00
#
_symmetry.space_group_name_H-M   'P 1'
#
loop_
_entity.id
_entity.type
_entity.pdbx_description
1 polymer ?
#
loop_
_entity_poly.entity_id
_entity_poly.type
_entity_poly.pdbx_seq_one_letter_code
_entity_poly.pdbx_strand_id
1 'polypeptide(L)'
;MPLGLNSHPLDFQGYLGDPLSGCRLECQYNSECPSERSVCSYNRCIDVCTGVCGTNAICEVSGNKAICSCPKNMTGHPFEYCRPFDTRDLCEPNPCGRNAQCQPGYDNTGKDRPVCTCLPGYVGNGVVGCVRGECTSNYDCPDHSVCSSSECVNACSNVCGVGATCEPRKHTAVCACPSGYTGNPTVACDPIPYSKYRAIRF
;
A
#
# COMPACT_ATOMS: atom_id res chain seq x y z
N MET A 1 52.61 -33.62 -43.08
CA MET A 1 53.19 -33.72 -41.72
C MET A 1 53.23 -32.31 -41.14
N PRO A 2 52.66 -31.99 -39.96
CA PRO A 2 51.77 -32.75 -39.07
C PRO A 2 50.32 -32.22 -39.08
N LEU A 3 49.37 -33.09 -38.74
CA LEU A 3 47.98 -32.75 -38.42
C LEU A 3 47.92 -32.38 -36.94
N GLY A 4 47.51 -31.15 -36.63
CA GLY A 4 47.28 -30.71 -35.26
C GLY A 4 46.03 -31.38 -34.69
N LEU A 5 46.22 -32.48 -33.97
CA LEU A 5 45.20 -33.06 -33.11
C LEU A 5 45.08 -32.14 -31.88
N ASN A 6 44.18 -31.16 -31.95
CA ASN A 6 43.62 -30.55 -30.75
C ASN A 6 42.78 -31.63 -30.06
N SER A 7 43.42 -32.37 -29.17
CA SER A 7 42.76 -33.23 -28.19
C SER A 7 42.01 -32.34 -27.19
N HIS A 8 40.89 -31.78 -27.62
CA HIS A 8 39.83 -31.49 -26.66
C HIS A 8 39.32 -32.85 -26.18
N PRO A 9 39.50 -33.20 -24.89
CA PRO A 9 38.91 -34.42 -24.37
C PRO A 9 37.39 -34.32 -24.59
N LEU A 10 36.83 -35.39 -25.14
CA LEU A 10 35.40 -35.55 -25.34
C LEU A 10 34.73 -35.48 -23.97
N ASP A 11 34.21 -34.30 -23.61
CA ASP A 11 33.38 -34.06 -22.44
C ASP A 11 32.04 -34.80 -22.62
N PHE A 12 32.07 -36.12 -22.43
CA PHE A 12 30.88 -36.94 -22.27
C PHE A 12 30.30 -36.64 -20.89
N GLN A 13 29.46 -35.61 -20.79
CA GLN A 13 28.52 -35.33 -19.70
C GLN A 13 28.94 -35.88 -18.32
N GLY A 14 29.90 -35.22 -17.65
CA GLY A 14 30.14 -35.36 -16.21
C GLY A 14 31.19 -36.36 -15.75
N TYR A 15 32.07 -36.75 -16.67
CA TYR A 15 33.22 -37.58 -16.34
C TYR A 15 34.52 -36.80 -16.53
N LEU A 16 35.36 -36.81 -15.50
CA LEU A 16 36.71 -36.27 -15.51
C LEU A 16 37.71 -37.42 -15.66
N GLY A 17 38.67 -37.27 -16.57
CA GLY A 17 39.75 -38.24 -16.81
C GLY A 17 39.72 -38.88 -18.19
N ASP A 18 40.62 -39.83 -18.41
CA ASP A 18 40.74 -40.58 -19.65
C ASP A 18 40.12 -41.99 -19.49
N PRO A 19 39.33 -42.48 -20.46
CA PRO A 19 38.66 -43.78 -20.37
C PRO A 19 39.59 -44.99 -20.16
N LEU A 20 40.85 -44.91 -20.59
CA LEU A 20 41.86 -45.98 -20.46
C LEU A 20 42.61 -45.90 -19.12
N SER A 21 42.62 -44.73 -18.50
CA SER A 21 43.41 -44.43 -17.29
C SER A 21 42.57 -44.45 -16.01
N GLY A 22 41.25 -44.32 -16.14
CA GLY A 22 40.28 -44.28 -15.06
C GLY A 22 39.36 -43.07 -15.21
N CYS A 23 38.06 -43.35 -15.29
CA CYS A 23 37.01 -42.34 -15.38
C CYS A 23 36.45 -42.07 -13.99
N ARG A 24 36.46 -40.82 -13.52
CA ARG A 24 35.84 -40.43 -12.25
C ARG A 24 34.72 -39.44 -12.48
N LEU A 25 33.66 -39.54 -11.68
CA LEU A 25 32.59 -38.55 -11.66
C LEU A 25 33.14 -37.20 -11.17
N GLU A 26 32.56 -36.10 -11.67
CA GLU A 26 32.85 -34.78 -11.12
C GLU A 26 32.31 -34.66 -9.69
N CYS A 27 31.11 -35.16 -9.44
CA CYS A 27 30.50 -35.25 -8.12
C CYS A 27 29.52 -36.43 -8.00
N GLN A 28 29.29 -36.86 -6.76
CA GLN A 28 28.17 -37.71 -6.36
C GLN A 28 27.23 -37.00 -5.37
N TYR A 29 27.77 -36.06 -4.58
CA TYR A 29 27.04 -35.27 -3.59
C TYR A 29 27.37 -33.78 -3.72
N ASN A 30 26.48 -32.89 -3.27
CA ASN A 30 26.68 -31.44 -3.35
C ASN A 30 27.93 -30.97 -2.61
N SER A 31 28.31 -31.63 -1.51
CA SER A 31 29.51 -31.31 -0.71
C SER A 31 30.83 -31.54 -1.44
N GLU A 32 30.81 -32.23 -2.58
CA GLU A 32 31.99 -32.44 -3.43
C GLU A 32 32.19 -31.30 -4.43
N CYS A 33 31.19 -30.40 -4.57
CA CYS A 33 31.30 -29.27 -5.46
C CYS A 33 32.10 -28.13 -4.83
N PRO A 34 32.94 -27.44 -5.63
CA PRO A 34 33.88 -26.43 -5.13
C PRO A 34 33.23 -25.11 -4.69
N SER A 35 31.95 -24.92 -5.02
CA SER A 35 31.19 -23.71 -4.71
C SER A 35 29.91 -24.10 -3.98
N GLU A 36 29.58 -23.38 -2.91
CA GLU A 36 28.30 -23.48 -2.21
C GLU A 36 27.10 -23.10 -3.11
N ARG A 37 27.37 -22.47 -4.28
CA ARG A 37 26.36 -22.20 -5.30
C ARG A 37 26.13 -23.35 -6.29
N SER A 38 26.99 -24.37 -6.24
CA SER A 38 26.95 -25.51 -7.15
C SER A 38 26.31 -26.71 -6.49
N VAL A 39 25.53 -27.46 -7.26
CA VAL A 39 24.92 -28.70 -6.81
C VAL A 39 25.28 -29.83 -7.74
N CYS A 40 25.30 -31.04 -7.20
CA CYS A 40 25.57 -32.22 -7.98
C CYS A 40 24.31 -32.63 -8.76
N SER A 41 24.34 -32.41 -10.07
CA SER A 41 23.25 -32.76 -10.96
C SER A 41 23.79 -33.53 -12.15
N TYR A 42 23.32 -34.76 -12.35
CA TYR A 42 23.80 -35.67 -13.39
C TYR A 42 25.33 -35.83 -13.37
N ASN A 43 25.89 -36.10 -12.18
CA ASN A 43 27.32 -36.25 -11.92
C ASN A 43 28.17 -35.02 -12.31
N ARG A 44 27.57 -33.83 -12.38
CA ARG A 44 28.24 -32.56 -12.63
C ARG A 44 27.96 -31.51 -11.57
N CYS A 45 28.97 -30.68 -11.28
CA CYS A 45 28.80 -29.52 -10.43
C CYS A 45 28.27 -28.36 -11.25
N ILE A 46 26.96 -28.11 -11.14
CA ILE A 46 26.29 -27.05 -11.88
C ILE A 46 26.00 -25.91 -10.91
N ASP A 47 26.51 -24.72 -11.22
CA ASP A 47 26.10 -23.48 -10.53
C ASP A 47 24.64 -23.18 -10.85
N VAL A 48 23.78 -23.25 -9.83
CA VAL A 48 22.32 -23.13 -9.99
C VAL A 48 21.91 -21.68 -10.21
N CYS A 49 22.78 -20.70 -9.93
CA CYS A 49 22.51 -19.28 -10.08
C CYS A 49 22.81 -18.74 -11.47
N THR A 50 23.63 -19.45 -12.26
CA THR A 50 24.08 -19.01 -13.58
C THR A 50 22.89 -18.86 -14.55
N GLY A 51 22.58 -17.62 -14.93
CA GLY A 51 21.52 -17.31 -15.89
C GLY A 51 20.08 -17.48 -15.38
N VAL A 52 19.89 -17.73 -14.08
CA VAL A 52 18.56 -17.94 -13.49
C VAL A 52 17.97 -16.66 -12.90
N CYS A 53 18.76 -15.87 -12.19
CA CYS A 53 18.30 -14.63 -11.58
C CYS A 53 18.46 -13.44 -12.52
N GLY A 54 17.58 -12.46 -12.35
CA GLY A 54 17.56 -11.22 -13.12
C GLY A 54 18.72 -10.28 -12.79
N THR A 55 18.81 -9.19 -13.55
CA THR A 55 19.86 -8.19 -13.33
C THR A 55 19.63 -7.47 -11.98
N ASN A 56 20.71 -7.26 -11.22
CA ASN A 56 20.71 -6.73 -9.85
C ASN A 56 20.00 -7.60 -8.79
N ALA A 57 19.61 -8.84 -9.11
CA ALA A 57 19.06 -9.76 -8.13
C ALA A 57 20.16 -10.50 -7.36
N ILE A 58 19.89 -10.84 -6.11
CA ILE A 58 20.70 -11.74 -5.29
C ILE A 58 20.24 -13.16 -5.57
N CYS A 59 21.20 -14.05 -5.81
CA CYS A 59 20.95 -15.49 -5.88
C CYS A 59 21.50 -16.20 -4.64
N GLU A 60 20.60 -16.91 -3.95
CA GLU A 60 20.92 -17.80 -2.84
C GLU A 60 20.54 -19.23 -3.20
N VAL A 61 21.35 -20.20 -2.79
CA VAL A 61 21.07 -21.62 -3.04
C VAL A 61 20.38 -22.23 -1.82
N SER A 62 19.27 -22.90 -2.06
CA SER A 62 18.54 -23.66 -1.04
C SER A 62 18.26 -25.07 -1.57
N GLY A 63 18.98 -26.04 -1.02
CA GLY A 63 19.01 -27.40 -1.57
C GLY A 63 19.55 -27.39 -3.01
N ASN A 64 18.75 -27.87 -3.96
CA ASN A 64 19.11 -27.92 -5.39
C ASN A 64 18.47 -26.81 -6.22
N LYS A 65 18.04 -25.71 -5.59
CA LYS A 65 17.30 -24.63 -6.24
C LYS A 65 17.97 -23.29 -6.00
N ALA A 66 17.97 -22.45 -7.04
CA ALA A 66 18.26 -21.03 -6.92
C ALA A 66 17.03 -20.29 -6.42
N ILE A 67 17.22 -19.47 -5.40
CA ILE A 67 16.26 -18.52 -4.88
C ILE A 67 16.75 -17.13 -5.27
N CYS A 68 15.97 -16.44 -6.10
CA CYS A 68 16.26 -15.09 -6.53
C CYS A 68 15.48 -14.08 -5.68
N SER A 69 16.15 -13.06 -5.17
CA SER A 69 15.51 -11.98 -4.41
C SER A 69 16.12 -10.62 -4.76
N CYS A 70 15.35 -9.53 -4.60
CA CYS A 70 15.92 -8.19 -4.76
C CYS A 70 16.65 -7.77 -3.47
N PRO A 71 17.81 -7.08 -3.59
CA PRO A 71 18.52 -6.52 -2.46
C PRO A 71 17.68 -5.57 -1.61
N LYS A 72 18.15 -5.27 -0.40
CA LYS A 72 17.54 -4.22 0.44
C LYS A 72 17.48 -2.88 -0.32
N ASN A 73 16.37 -2.17 -0.18
CA ASN A 73 16.04 -0.92 -0.87
C ASN A 73 15.85 -1.05 -2.40
N MET A 74 15.70 -2.27 -2.91
CA MET A 74 15.33 -2.53 -4.30
C MET A 74 14.01 -3.31 -4.38
N THR A 75 13.35 -3.19 -5.52
CA THR A 75 12.07 -3.83 -5.85
C THR A 75 12.04 -4.21 -7.33
N GLY A 76 11.00 -4.92 -7.77
CA GLY A 76 10.89 -5.46 -9.12
C GLY A 76 10.81 -6.98 -9.13
N HIS A 77 11.00 -7.59 -10.29
CA HIS A 77 10.88 -9.03 -10.46
C HIS A 77 12.27 -9.69 -10.34
N PRO A 78 12.53 -10.54 -9.33
CA PRO A 78 13.88 -11.07 -9.07
C PRO A 78 14.46 -11.96 -10.19
N PHE A 79 13.62 -12.49 -11.07
CA PHE A 79 14.04 -13.29 -12.23
C PHE A 79 14.27 -12.45 -13.50
N GLU A 80 13.95 -11.15 -13.47
CA GLU A 80 14.08 -10.26 -14.62
C GLU A 80 15.03 -9.09 -14.31
N TYR A 81 14.64 -8.21 -13.41
CA TYR A 81 15.36 -6.99 -13.08
C TYR A 81 14.90 -6.40 -11.74
N CYS A 82 15.87 -6.10 -10.86
CA CYS A 82 15.65 -5.31 -9.66
C CYS A 82 16.07 -3.85 -9.88
N ARG A 83 15.21 -2.92 -9.45
CA ARG A 83 15.43 -1.46 -9.49
C ARG A 83 15.33 -0.84 -8.09
N PRO A 84 15.86 0.37 -7.87
CA PRO A 84 15.62 1.09 -6.64
C PRO A 84 14.12 1.24 -6.33
N PHE A 85 13.78 1.15 -5.05
CA PHE A 85 12.43 1.45 -4.57
C PHE A 85 12.09 2.93 -4.81
N ASP A 86 10.90 3.20 -5.33
CA ASP A 86 10.33 4.53 -5.49
C ASP A 86 9.02 4.66 -4.69
N THR A 87 8.62 5.89 -4.39
CA THR A 87 7.38 6.22 -3.66
C THR A 87 6.14 5.57 -4.27
N ARG A 88 6.11 5.32 -5.58
CA ARG A 88 5.02 4.65 -6.28
C ARG A 88 4.85 3.19 -5.86
N ASP A 89 5.94 2.51 -5.51
CA ASP A 89 5.93 1.12 -5.05
C ASP A 89 5.20 0.95 -3.71
N LEU A 90 4.93 2.03 -2.97
CA LEU A 90 4.08 2.00 -1.79
C LEU A 90 2.64 1.59 -2.13
N CYS A 91 2.17 1.90 -3.34
CA CYS A 91 0.80 1.68 -3.78
C CYS A 91 0.66 0.64 -4.90
N GLU A 92 1.76 -0.02 -5.30
CA GLU A 92 1.78 -1.00 -6.39
C GLU A 92 2.46 -2.31 -5.92
N PRO A 93 1.68 -3.42 -5.75
CA PRO A 93 0.23 -3.50 -5.87
C PRO A 93 -0.48 -2.76 -4.74
N ASN A 94 -1.74 -2.36 -4.95
CA ASN A 94 -2.51 -1.58 -3.98
C ASN A 94 -2.63 -2.34 -2.63
N PRO A 95 -2.03 -1.84 -1.53
CA PRO A 95 -2.08 -2.49 -0.22
C PRO A 95 -3.36 -2.17 0.56
N CYS A 96 -4.22 -1.29 0.05
CA CYS A 96 -5.41 -0.84 0.73
C CYS A 96 -6.57 -1.82 0.57
N GLY A 97 -7.55 -1.70 1.47
CA GLY A 97 -8.74 -2.54 1.48
C GLY A 97 -9.65 -2.31 0.27
N ARG A 98 -10.69 -3.15 0.14
CA ARG A 98 -11.68 -3.02 -0.95
C ARG A 98 -12.34 -1.64 -0.93
N ASN A 99 -12.56 -1.07 -2.12
CA ASN A 99 -13.13 0.28 -2.32
C ASN A 99 -12.33 1.42 -1.67
N ALA A 100 -11.03 1.21 -1.43
CA ALA A 100 -10.11 2.25 -0.99
C ALA A 100 -9.08 2.56 -2.08
N GLN A 101 -8.67 3.83 -2.15
CA GLN A 101 -7.56 4.30 -2.97
C GLN A 101 -6.29 4.43 -2.12
N CYS A 102 -5.16 4.15 -2.75
CA CYS A 102 -3.84 4.33 -2.16
C CYS A 102 -3.18 5.59 -2.69
N GLN A 103 -2.53 6.35 -1.81
CA GLN A 103 -1.65 7.46 -2.16
C GLN A 103 -0.33 7.33 -1.38
N PRO A 104 0.83 7.60 -2.01
CA PRO A 104 2.08 7.75 -1.28
C PRO A 104 1.95 8.86 -0.24
N GLY A 105 2.41 8.62 0.98
CA GLY A 105 2.44 9.61 2.05
C GLY A 105 3.43 9.25 3.13
N TYR A 106 3.24 9.80 4.32
CA TYR A 106 4.17 9.64 5.43
C TYR A 106 3.43 9.27 6.71
N ASP A 107 4.08 8.53 7.61
CA ASP A 107 3.60 8.37 8.97
C ASP A 107 3.96 9.58 9.86
N ASN A 108 3.50 9.57 11.11
CA ASN A 108 3.75 10.66 12.08
C ASN A 108 5.24 10.86 12.41
N THR A 109 6.12 9.95 11.97
CA THR A 109 7.58 10.05 12.13
C THR A 109 8.28 10.58 10.87
N GLY A 110 7.53 10.82 9.79
CA GLY A 110 8.05 11.29 8.51
C GLY A 110 8.58 10.17 7.60
N LYS A 111 8.27 8.90 7.89
CA LYS A 111 8.65 7.78 7.02
C LYS A 111 7.61 7.50 5.97
N ASP A 112 8.07 7.21 4.75
CA ASP A 112 7.24 6.80 3.62
C ASP A 112 6.30 5.64 3.97
N ARG A 113 5.00 5.84 3.75
CA ARG A 113 3.96 4.82 3.92
C ARG A 113 2.82 4.98 2.91
N PRO A 114 2.13 3.90 2.56
CA PRO A 114 0.86 4.00 1.84
C PRO A 114 -0.20 4.62 2.73
N VAL A 115 -0.90 5.64 2.22
CA VAL A 115 -2.07 6.23 2.84
C VAL A 115 -3.30 5.72 2.12
N CYS A 116 -4.18 5.05 2.88
CA CYS A 116 -5.40 4.45 2.36
C CYS A 116 -6.61 5.30 2.72
N THR A 117 -7.35 5.77 1.72
CA THR A 117 -8.60 6.52 1.90
C THR A 117 -9.73 5.85 1.14
N CYS A 118 -10.95 5.93 1.68
CA CYS A 118 -12.12 5.39 0.98
C CYS A 118 -12.38 6.17 -0.31
N LEU A 119 -12.81 5.46 -1.35
CA LEU A 119 -13.29 6.10 -2.58
C LEU A 119 -14.50 7.01 -2.28
N PRO A 120 -14.77 8.02 -3.11
CA PRO A 120 -15.97 8.85 -2.96
C PRO A 120 -17.25 7.99 -2.90
N GLY A 121 -18.14 8.27 -1.94
CA GLY A 121 -19.34 7.45 -1.74
C GLY A 121 -19.15 6.25 -0.81
N TYR A 122 -17.94 6.03 -0.27
CA TYR A 122 -17.63 4.93 0.65
C TYR A 122 -17.10 5.45 1.98
N VAL A 123 -17.39 4.71 3.05
CA VAL A 123 -17.04 5.03 4.43
C VAL A 123 -16.40 3.83 5.13
N GLY A 124 -15.72 4.08 6.24
CA GLY A 124 -15.05 3.06 7.05
C GLY A 124 -13.53 3.20 7.05
N ASN A 125 -12.83 2.06 7.12
CA ASN A 125 -11.39 2.02 7.29
C ASN A 125 -10.71 1.66 5.96
N GLY A 126 -9.92 2.59 5.40
CA GLY A 126 -9.24 2.38 4.11
C GLY A 126 -8.25 1.21 4.08
N VAL A 127 -7.72 0.77 5.21
CA VAL A 127 -6.79 -0.37 5.31
C VAL A 127 -7.56 -1.70 5.31
N VAL A 128 -8.68 -1.77 6.03
CA VAL A 128 -9.48 -3.00 6.15
C VAL A 128 -10.43 -3.17 4.95
N GLY A 129 -11.05 -2.08 4.53
CA GLY A 129 -12.05 -2.04 3.47
C GLY A 129 -13.14 -1.03 3.79
N CYS A 130 -13.64 -0.41 2.74
CA CYS A 130 -14.70 0.58 2.81
C CYS A 130 -16.02 -0.01 2.33
N VAL A 131 -17.10 0.38 2.99
CA VAL A 131 -18.49 0.03 2.65
C VAL A 131 -19.16 1.22 1.99
N ARG A 132 -20.15 0.96 1.13
CA ARG A 132 -20.90 2.03 0.49
C ARG A 132 -21.58 2.86 1.58
N GLY A 133 -21.38 4.17 1.53
CA GLY A 133 -22.01 5.11 2.46
C GLY A 133 -23.51 5.20 2.26
N GLU A 134 -24.18 5.82 3.22
CA GLU A 134 -25.64 5.94 3.28
C GLU A 134 -26.17 6.91 2.20
N CYS A 135 -25.37 7.93 1.87
CA CYS A 135 -25.77 9.01 0.96
C CYS A 135 -24.65 9.40 -0.02
N THR A 136 -25.07 9.98 -1.14
CA THR A 136 -24.19 10.66 -2.11
C THR A 136 -24.56 12.13 -2.30
N SER A 137 -25.79 12.51 -1.93
CA SER A 137 -26.30 13.87 -1.94
C SER A 137 -27.20 14.13 -0.73
N ASN A 138 -27.43 15.41 -0.39
CA ASN A 138 -28.33 15.78 0.70
C ASN A 138 -29.75 15.19 0.54
N TYR A 139 -30.21 15.02 -0.70
CA TYR A 139 -31.54 14.48 -1.01
C TYR A 139 -31.69 12.98 -0.74
N ASP A 140 -30.57 12.26 -0.54
CA ASP A 140 -30.60 10.86 -0.11
C ASP A 140 -30.90 10.73 1.40
N CYS A 141 -30.74 11.83 2.14
CA CYS A 141 -30.97 11.89 3.58
C CYS A 141 -32.40 12.37 3.91
N PRO A 142 -32.87 12.16 5.16
CA PRO A 142 -34.09 12.81 5.65
C PRO A 142 -33.98 14.35 5.63
N ASP A 143 -35.11 15.05 5.56
CA ASP A 143 -35.19 16.53 5.51
C ASP A 143 -34.42 17.27 6.62
N HIS A 144 -34.20 16.64 7.77
CA HIS A 144 -33.50 17.21 8.91
C HIS A 144 -31.98 16.94 8.94
N SER A 145 -31.47 16.27 7.92
CA SER A 145 -30.07 15.83 7.81
C SER A 145 -29.45 16.27 6.49
N VAL A 146 -28.12 16.32 6.46
CA VAL A 146 -27.31 16.61 5.28
C VAL A 146 -26.37 15.43 5.02
N CYS A 147 -25.99 15.25 3.76
CA CYS A 147 -24.98 14.26 3.41
C CYS A 147 -23.59 14.85 3.66
N SER A 148 -22.88 14.30 4.63
CA SER A 148 -21.51 14.70 4.95
C SER A 148 -20.64 13.46 4.99
N SER A 149 -19.56 13.46 4.19
CA SER A 149 -18.65 12.31 4.08
C SER A 149 -19.35 10.97 3.81
N SER A 150 -20.42 11.01 3.01
CA SER A 150 -21.26 9.84 2.67
C SER A 150 -22.03 9.23 3.85
N GLU A 151 -22.25 10.00 4.91
CA GLU A 151 -23.15 9.69 6.03
C GLU A 151 -24.21 10.78 6.19
N CYS A 152 -25.42 10.40 6.60
CA CYS A 152 -26.49 11.35 6.86
C CYS A 152 -26.35 11.92 8.28
N VAL A 153 -25.81 13.13 8.38
CA VAL A 153 -25.62 13.81 9.67
C VAL A 153 -26.68 14.88 9.89
N ASN A 154 -27.10 15.09 11.15
CA ASN A 154 -28.09 16.12 11.47
C ASN A 154 -27.62 17.51 11.00
N ALA A 155 -28.47 18.24 10.29
CA ALA A 155 -28.11 19.55 9.73
C ALA A 155 -27.71 20.56 10.81
N CYS A 156 -28.22 20.42 12.03
CA CYS A 156 -27.91 21.28 13.18
C CYS A 156 -26.62 20.94 13.93
N SER A 157 -25.93 19.86 13.56
CA SER A 157 -24.77 19.38 14.31
C SER A 157 -23.58 20.35 14.19
N ASN A 158 -23.28 21.08 15.27
CA ASN A 158 -22.20 22.08 15.38
C ASN A 158 -22.24 23.24 14.37
N VAL A 159 -23.43 23.61 13.87
CA VAL A 159 -23.57 24.71 12.89
C VAL A 159 -23.94 26.05 13.54
N CYS A 160 -24.71 26.05 14.63
CA CYS A 160 -25.18 27.28 15.28
C CYS A 160 -24.26 27.76 16.40
N GLY A 161 -24.28 29.06 16.64
CA GLY A 161 -23.50 29.74 17.67
C GLY A 161 -23.94 29.42 19.09
N VAL A 162 -23.09 29.73 20.06
CA VAL A 162 -23.35 29.45 21.48
C VAL A 162 -24.61 30.20 21.94
N GLY A 163 -25.53 29.50 22.59
CA GLY A 163 -26.80 30.07 23.07
C GLY A 163 -27.86 30.28 21.98
N ALA A 164 -27.58 29.91 20.72
CA ALA A 164 -28.57 29.93 19.64
C ALA A 164 -29.35 28.62 19.59
N THR A 165 -30.62 28.69 19.15
CA THR A 165 -31.44 27.51 18.85
C THR A 165 -31.27 27.14 17.39
N CYS A 166 -31.24 25.83 17.09
CA CYS A 166 -31.20 25.32 15.72
C CYS A 166 -32.47 24.59 15.35
N GLU A 167 -33.02 24.89 14.17
CA GLU A 167 -34.10 24.14 13.55
C GLU A 167 -33.65 23.68 12.17
N PRO A 168 -33.62 22.36 11.88
CA PRO A 168 -33.23 21.88 10.57
C PRO A 168 -34.41 22.05 9.59
N ARG A 169 -34.17 22.67 8.44
CA ARG A 169 -35.18 22.85 7.38
C ARG A 169 -34.58 22.53 6.02
N LYS A 170 -35.16 21.56 5.31
CA LYS A 170 -34.77 21.18 3.93
C LYS A 170 -33.26 21.00 3.76
N HIS A 171 -32.65 20.13 4.57
CA HIS A 171 -31.22 19.87 4.57
C HIS A 171 -30.34 21.11 4.88
N THR A 172 -30.87 22.07 5.64
CA THR A 172 -30.10 23.25 6.10
C THR A 172 -30.35 23.52 7.57
N ALA A 173 -29.35 24.08 8.26
CA ALA A 173 -29.47 24.53 9.64
C ALA A 173 -30.01 25.95 9.66
N VAL A 174 -31.14 26.19 10.34
CA VAL A 174 -31.65 27.53 10.59
C VAL A 174 -31.35 27.90 12.04
N CYS A 175 -30.43 28.82 12.23
CA CYS A 175 -30.03 29.32 13.55
C CYS A 175 -30.81 30.57 13.92
N ALA A 176 -31.34 30.63 15.14
CA ALA A 176 -32.02 31.81 15.68
C ALA A 176 -31.63 32.05 17.14
N CYS A 177 -31.60 33.30 17.58
CA CYS A 177 -31.51 33.59 19.01
C CYS A 177 -32.88 33.37 19.67
N PRO A 178 -32.94 32.64 20.79
CA PRO A 178 -34.19 32.44 21.52
C PRO A 178 -34.73 33.76 22.11
N SER A 179 -36.01 33.78 22.44
CA SER A 179 -36.66 34.94 23.05
C SER A 179 -35.90 35.43 24.29
N GLY A 180 -35.63 36.74 24.34
CA GLY A 180 -34.84 37.35 25.42
C GLY A 180 -33.33 37.38 25.16
N TYR A 181 -32.86 36.87 24.01
CA TYR A 181 -31.46 36.93 23.58
C TYR A 181 -31.31 37.74 22.27
N THR A 182 -30.12 38.29 22.04
CA THR A 182 -29.74 39.04 20.83
C THR A 182 -28.29 38.74 20.46
N GLY A 183 -27.89 39.02 19.23
CA GLY A 183 -26.56 38.70 18.72
C GLY A 183 -26.62 38.08 17.34
N ASN A 184 -25.55 37.38 16.96
CA ASN A 184 -25.48 36.65 15.70
C ASN A 184 -25.71 35.15 15.97
N PRO A 185 -26.83 34.54 15.50
CA PRO A 185 -27.14 33.14 15.75
C PRO A 185 -26.11 32.12 15.27
N THR A 186 -25.20 32.48 14.36
CA THR A 186 -24.11 31.58 13.93
C THR A 186 -22.85 31.72 14.78
N VAL A 187 -22.77 32.73 15.64
CA VAL A 187 -21.59 33.02 16.48
C VAL A 187 -21.95 32.85 17.96
N ALA A 188 -22.83 33.71 18.47
CA ALA A 188 -23.30 33.68 19.84
C ALA A 188 -24.58 34.53 19.99
N CYS A 189 -25.44 34.10 20.91
CA CYS A 189 -26.60 34.84 21.37
C CYS A 189 -26.44 35.18 22.85
N ASP A 190 -26.53 36.45 23.19
CA ASP A 190 -26.39 36.97 24.55
C ASP A 190 -27.72 37.51 25.10
N PRO A 191 -27.96 37.49 26.42
CA PRO A 191 -29.17 38.03 27.02
C PRO A 191 -29.37 39.52 26.69
N ILE A 192 -30.58 39.92 26.30
CA ILE A 192 -30.90 41.31 26.03
C ILE A 192 -30.82 42.12 27.34
N PRO A 193 -30.03 43.22 27.40
CA PRO A 193 -29.98 44.06 28.59
C PRO A 193 -31.35 44.67 28.91
N TYR A 194 -31.75 44.63 30.18
CA TYR A 194 -33.05 45.12 30.66
C TYR A 194 -33.32 46.60 30.29
N SER A 195 -32.25 47.39 30.11
CA SER A 195 -32.31 48.80 29.69
C SER A 195 -32.87 48.99 28.28
N LYS A 196 -32.70 48.03 27.36
CA LYS A 196 -33.26 48.09 26.00
C LYS A 196 -34.68 47.52 25.90
N TYR A 197 -35.07 46.65 26.82
CA TYR A 197 -36.40 46.02 26.84
C TYR A 197 -37.53 47.02 27.13
N ARG A 198 -37.24 48.10 27.87
CA ARG A 198 -38.19 49.18 28.19
C ARG A 198 -38.47 50.15 27.04
N ALA A 199 -37.62 50.19 26.01
CA ALA A 199 -37.75 51.12 24.89
C ALA A 199 -38.67 50.61 23.75
N ILE A 200 -39.07 49.33 23.79
CA ILE A 200 -39.81 48.64 22.71
C ILE A 200 -41.30 48.47 23.05
N ARG A 201 -41.70 48.79 24.30
CA ARG A 201 -43.10 48.85 24.73
C ARG A 201 -43.53 50.32 24.87
N PHE A 202 -43.76 50.98 23.74
CA PHE A 202 -44.50 52.25 23.64
C PHE A 202 -45.38 52.20 22.40
#